data_AF-A0RWB9-F1
#
_entry.id   AF-A0RWB9-F1
#
_cell.length_a   1.000
_cell.length_b   1.000
_cell.length_c   1.000
_cell.angle_alpha   90.00
_cell.angle_beta   90.00
_cell.angle_gamma   90.00
#
_symmetry.space_group_name_H-M   'P 1'
#
loop_
_entity.id
_entity.type
_entity.pdbx_description
1 polymer ?
#
loop_
_entity_poly.entity_id
_entity_poly.type
_entity_poly.pdbx_seq_one_letter_code
_entity_poly.pdbx_strand_id
1 'polypeptide(L)'
;MGMTMDEESRPRAIREILTLRYWTALRQGRAFSAADFEPGDSTEVIGDLIIRHIKGLDLKSACVALSGGVDSTLALVMLRAAMPDAKIDAVSVRFADSADETGVASRTAELFDADHHVIEADDYLGDLPKAIGITGLPFWDNHWYHVAREARRFSPTVVSGDGGDELFGGYTFRYSKFLAGYSPSMSPRERAELYMDCHQRDWVPDQIELFGQKARFGWDAIYSGIVPYFENRLAPLDQVFLADINGKLPCNWRPLNAAFNGHFGLQSVTPILADELVEYATHLSNGSKYDQKTGVGKLPLRRLLEERGGPGLVVPGKQGFSVDTKGLWGSHGRELCGQYLEDSRAVRDGWINREWIAKHLHRPEPDIRYINKMLGLLALEIWYRIFVTKETGANETIGV
;
A
#
# COMPACT_ATOMS: atom_id res chain seq x y z
N MET A 1 -0.26 -18.59 11.98
CA MET A 1 -1.24 -19.27 11.09
C MET A 1 -0.94 -18.74 9.69
N GLY A 2 -0.54 -19.61 8.75
CA GLY A 2 0.09 -19.18 7.50
C GLY A 2 -0.82 -18.29 6.64
N MET A 3 -0.23 -17.27 6.01
CA MET A 3 -0.87 -16.40 5.01
C MET A 3 -1.13 -17.15 3.70
N THR A 4 -1.69 -18.36 3.77
CA THR A 4 -1.82 -19.25 2.62
C THR A 4 -3.25 -19.30 2.13
N MET A 5 -3.41 -19.13 0.83
CA MET A 5 -4.70 -19.24 0.15
C MET A 5 -5.05 -20.73 -0.08
N ASP A 6 -5.80 -21.31 0.86
CA ASP A 6 -6.31 -22.68 0.76
C ASP A 6 -7.39 -22.85 -0.32
N GLU A 7 -7.83 -24.07 -0.60
CA GLU A 7 -8.78 -24.34 -1.69
C GLU A 7 -10.14 -23.65 -1.51
N GLU A 8 -10.62 -23.51 -0.27
CA GLU A 8 -11.92 -22.92 0.05
C GLU A 8 -11.92 -21.39 -0.11
N SER A 9 -10.85 -20.75 0.37
CA SER A 9 -10.70 -19.29 0.32
C SER A 9 -10.24 -18.77 -1.04
N ARG A 10 -9.61 -19.60 -1.87
CA ARG A 10 -8.99 -19.22 -3.15
C ARG A 10 -9.89 -18.42 -4.10
N PRO A 11 -11.16 -18.80 -4.36
CA PRO A 11 -12.03 -18.00 -5.22
C PRO A 11 -12.26 -16.58 -4.69
N ARG A 12 -12.43 -16.41 -3.37
CA ARG A 12 -12.58 -15.08 -2.76
C ARG A 12 -11.28 -14.28 -2.86
N ALA A 13 -10.17 -14.89 -2.47
CA ALA A 13 -8.87 -14.23 -2.46
C ALA A 13 -8.43 -13.78 -3.87
N ILE A 14 -8.55 -14.63 -4.90
CA ILE A 14 -8.22 -14.25 -6.29
C ILE A 14 -9.07 -13.06 -6.75
N ARG A 15 -10.38 -13.06 -6.48
CA ARG A 15 -11.29 -11.95 -6.85
C ARG A 15 -10.94 -10.65 -6.14
N GLU A 16 -10.69 -10.70 -4.84
CA GLU A 16 -10.36 -9.51 -4.04
C GLU A 16 -8.96 -8.99 -4.40
N ILE A 17 -7.94 -9.84 -4.50
CA ILE A 17 -6.58 -9.43 -4.87
C ILE A 17 -6.56 -8.79 -6.26
N LEU A 18 -7.22 -9.40 -7.24
CA LEU A 18 -7.28 -8.87 -8.60
C LEU A 18 -8.31 -7.75 -8.80
N THR A 19 -9.04 -7.29 -7.78
CA THR A 19 -10.03 -6.20 -7.93
C THR A 19 -9.82 -5.05 -6.95
N LEU A 20 -9.46 -5.37 -5.71
CA LEU A 20 -9.21 -4.45 -4.61
C LEU A 20 -7.71 -4.24 -4.35
N ARG A 21 -6.85 -5.12 -4.88
CA ARG A 21 -5.42 -5.19 -4.53
C ARG A 21 -5.14 -5.40 -3.05
N TYR A 22 -6.07 -6.02 -2.34
CA TYR A 22 -5.88 -6.55 -1.00
C TYR A 22 -6.84 -7.73 -0.80
N TRP A 23 -6.63 -8.51 0.26
CA TRP A 23 -7.53 -9.60 0.62
C TRP A 23 -8.01 -9.38 2.05
N THR A 24 -9.32 -9.18 2.21
CA THR A 24 -9.94 -8.79 3.48
C THR A 24 -9.70 -9.79 4.62
N ALA A 25 -9.44 -11.07 4.30
CA ALA A 25 -9.12 -12.07 5.32
C ALA A 25 -7.71 -11.91 5.92
N LEU A 26 -6.83 -11.11 5.32
CA LEU A 26 -5.49 -10.83 5.85
C LEU A 26 -5.47 -9.77 6.95
N ARG A 27 -6.63 -9.20 7.31
CA ARG A 27 -6.74 -8.09 8.26
C ARG A 27 -5.87 -8.32 9.50
N GLN A 28 -4.96 -7.38 9.74
CA GLN A 28 -4.27 -7.21 11.01
C GLN A 28 -4.85 -6.05 11.82
N GLY A 29 -5.01 -6.25 13.13
CA GLY A 29 -5.64 -5.29 14.02
C GLY A 29 -7.17 -5.35 14.00
N ARG A 30 -7.81 -4.50 14.80
CA ARG A 30 -9.27 -4.44 14.90
C ARG A 30 -9.89 -3.83 13.65
N ALA A 31 -11.17 -4.14 13.40
CA ALA A 31 -11.97 -3.39 12.45
C ALA A 31 -12.48 -2.09 13.10
N PHE A 32 -12.60 -1.03 12.31
CA PHE A 32 -13.22 0.23 12.73
C PHE A 32 -14.67 0.28 12.26
N SER A 33 -15.49 0.95 13.05
CA SER A 33 -16.91 1.19 12.84
C SER A 33 -17.19 2.68 12.79
N ALA A 34 -18.43 3.06 12.46
CA ALA A 34 -18.81 4.47 12.46
C ALA A 34 -18.72 5.14 13.84
N ALA A 35 -18.85 4.36 14.94
CA ALA A 35 -18.74 4.88 16.30
C ALA A 35 -17.31 5.33 16.64
N ASP A 36 -16.29 4.79 15.98
CA ASP A 36 -14.89 5.18 16.20
C ASP A 36 -14.55 6.57 15.61
N PHE A 37 -15.45 7.12 14.78
CA PHE A 37 -15.28 8.39 14.07
C PHE A 37 -16.14 9.53 14.66
N GLU A 38 -16.75 9.30 15.82
CA GLU A 38 -17.44 10.38 16.52
C GLU A 38 -16.42 11.43 16.98
N PRO A 39 -16.62 12.74 16.72
CA PRO A 39 -15.67 13.75 17.12
C PRO A 39 -15.45 13.75 18.64
N GLY A 40 -14.19 13.71 19.06
CA GLY A 40 -13.78 13.83 20.47
C GLY A 40 -13.13 15.18 20.77
N ASP A 41 -13.20 15.62 22.02
CA ASP A 41 -12.57 16.86 22.52
C ASP A 41 -11.08 16.66 22.88
N SER A 42 -10.35 15.83 22.13
CA SER A 42 -8.97 15.51 22.51
C SER A 42 -8.04 16.72 22.32
N THR A 43 -7.34 17.07 23.40
CA THR A 43 -6.34 18.15 23.45
C THR A 43 -4.91 17.65 23.22
N GLU A 44 -4.74 16.35 22.95
CA GLU A 44 -3.42 15.75 22.80
C GLU A 44 -2.67 16.29 21.57
N VAL A 45 -1.37 16.51 21.76
CA VAL A 45 -0.47 16.94 20.69
C VAL A 45 0.09 15.68 20.04
N ILE A 46 -0.25 15.46 18.77
CA ILE A 46 0.21 14.31 17.95
C ILE A 46 1.70 14.03 18.11
N GLY A 47 2.52 15.09 18.13
CA GLY A 47 3.96 14.96 18.32
C GLY A 47 4.35 14.27 19.62
N ASP A 48 3.69 14.58 20.73
CA ASP A 48 4.01 14.01 22.04
C ASP A 48 3.61 12.54 22.13
N LEU A 49 2.49 12.14 21.49
CA LEU A 49 2.09 10.74 21.35
C LEU A 49 3.15 9.92 20.62
N ILE A 50 3.64 10.44 19.49
CA ILE A 50 4.69 9.79 18.70
C ILE A 50 5.99 9.69 19.51
N ILE A 51 6.44 10.76 20.16
CA ILE A 51 7.66 10.76 20.98
C ILE A 51 7.54 9.75 22.12
N ARG A 52 6.41 9.74 22.83
CA ARG A 52 6.16 8.80 23.94
C ARG A 52 6.23 7.36 23.45
N HIS A 53 5.56 7.04 22.34
CA HIS A 53 5.59 5.71 21.74
C HIS A 53 7.02 5.29 21.39
N ILE A 54 7.76 6.14 20.68
CA ILE A 54 9.14 5.85 20.27
C ILE A 54 10.03 5.63 21.49
N LYS A 55 10.00 6.52 22.49
CA LYS A 55 10.81 6.39 23.71
C LYS A 55 10.54 5.10 24.48
N GLY A 56 9.31 4.59 24.45
CA GLY A 56 8.95 3.31 25.05
C GLY A 56 9.64 2.08 24.43
N LEU A 57 10.22 2.21 23.23
CA LEU A 57 10.89 1.13 22.51
C LEU A 57 12.38 0.95 22.89
N ASP A 58 12.99 1.94 23.54
CA ASP A 58 14.41 1.93 23.98
C ASP A 58 15.41 1.42 22.92
N LEU A 59 15.30 1.95 21.69
CA LEU A 59 16.12 1.52 20.56
C LEU A 59 17.52 2.14 20.61
N LYS A 60 18.55 1.32 20.43
CA LYS A 60 19.95 1.78 20.27
C LYS A 60 20.32 2.13 18.83
N SER A 61 19.61 1.53 17.88
CA SER A 61 19.77 1.78 16.45
C SER A 61 18.46 1.51 15.73
N ALA A 62 18.26 2.15 14.58
CA ALA A 62 17.12 1.93 13.72
C ALA A 62 17.46 2.23 12.27
N CYS A 63 16.81 1.54 11.34
CA CYS A 63 16.86 1.85 9.92
C CYS A 63 15.49 2.38 9.46
N VAL A 64 15.43 3.62 8.97
CA VAL A 64 14.18 4.23 8.50
C VAL A 64 14.00 3.96 7.01
N ALA A 65 12.84 3.45 6.62
CA ALA A 65 12.42 3.43 5.22
C ALA A 65 12.04 4.86 4.80
N LEU A 66 12.99 5.55 4.18
CA LEU A 66 12.87 6.97 3.86
C LEU A 66 12.45 7.15 2.40
N SER A 67 11.34 7.84 2.21
CA SER A 67 10.88 8.37 0.92
C SER A 67 10.89 9.90 0.94
N GLY A 68 10.62 10.54 -0.21
CA GLY A 68 10.43 11.99 -0.26
C GLY A 68 9.07 12.47 0.29
N GLY A 69 8.25 11.57 0.84
CA GLY A 69 6.91 11.87 1.36
C GLY A 69 6.90 12.41 2.79
N VAL A 70 5.74 12.97 3.18
CA VAL A 70 5.48 13.53 4.52
C VAL A 70 5.70 12.48 5.60
N ASP A 71 5.21 11.26 5.40
CA ASP A 71 5.07 10.29 6.49
C ASP A 71 6.41 9.68 6.90
N SER A 72 7.21 9.24 5.92
CA SER A 72 8.56 8.72 6.19
C SER A 72 9.50 9.80 6.71
N THR A 73 9.35 11.04 6.21
CA THR A 73 10.10 12.18 6.74
C THR A 73 9.72 12.43 8.20
N LEU A 74 8.43 12.40 8.52
CA LEU A 74 7.96 12.56 9.90
C LEU A 74 8.51 11.45 10.80
N ALA A 75 8.49 10.20 10.33
CA ALA A 75 9.06 9.09 11.09
C ALA A 75 10.53 9.32 11.44
N LEU A 76 11.36 9.78 10.49
CA LEU A 76 12.76 10.13 10.75
C LEU A 76 12.92 11.29 11.74
N VAL A 77 12.20 12.41 11.51
CA VAL A 77 12.27 13.60 12.36
C VAL A 77 11.91 13.26 13.81
N MET A 78 10.82 12.52 13.99
CA MET A 78 10.32 12.17 15.31
C MET A 78 11.19 11.12 15.99
N LEU A 79 11.77 10.18 15.23
CA LEU A 79 12.74 9.22 15.74
C LEU A 79 13.99 9.90 16.28
N ARG A 80 14.60 10.81 15.50
CA ARG A 80 15.77 11.59 15.94
C ARG A 80 15.46 12.47 17.15
N ALA A 81 14.27 13.10 17.18
CA ALA A 81 13.85 13.90 18.32
C ALA A 81 13.61 13.07 19.59
N ALA A 82 13.09 11.85 19.46
CA ALA A 82 12.85 10.95 20.59
C ALA A 82 14.13 10.29 21.10
N MET A 83 15.08 10.01 20.21
CA MET A 83 16.31 9.27 20.46
C MET A 83 17.53 10.00 19.86
N PRO A 84 17.99 11.11 20.47
CA PRO A 84 19.06 11.93 19.90
C PRO A 84 20.37 11.17 19.67
N ASP A 85 20.69 10.21 20.55
CA ASP A 85 21.96 9.48 20.53
C ASP A 85 21.90 8.14 19.77
N ALA A 86 20.74 7.75 19.23
CA ALA A 86 20.60 6.49 18.49
C ALA A 86 21.33 6.58 17.14
N LYS A 87 21.95 5.47 16.72
CA LYS A 87 22.44 5.35 15.34
C LYS A 87 21.24 5.18 14.41
N ILE A 88 21.07 6.09 13.45
CA ILE A 88 19.99 6.02 12.47
C ILE A 88 20.58 5.84 11.08
N ASP A 89 20.22 4.75 10.43
CA ASP A 89 20.42 4.55 9.00
C ASP A 89 19.09 4.85 8.29
N ALA A 90 19.14 5.26 7.03
CA ALA A 90 17.95 5.49 6.20
C ALA A 90 18.12 4.77 4.86
N VAL A 91 17.09 4.04 4.43
CA VAL A 91 17.07 3.36 3.13
C VAL A 91 16.00 3.94 2.23
N SER A 92 16.36 4.24 0.98
CA SER A 92 15.42 4.60 -0.08
C SER A 92 15.53 3.61 -1.23
N VAL A 93 14.40 3.22 -1.80
CA VAL A 93 14.36 2.39 -3.01
C VAL A 93 14.17 3.30 -4.22
N ARG A 94 15.09 3.18 -5.18
CA ARG A 94 14.96 3.75 -6.52
C ARG A 94 14.52 2.63 -7.47
N PHE A 95 13.36 2.81 -8.09
CA PHE A 95 12.90 1.92 -9.15
C PHE A 95 13.35 2.49 -10.50
N ALA A 96 13.73 1.61 -11.42
CA ALA A 96 14.04 2.01 -12.79
C ALA A 96 12.89 2.84 -13.40
N ASP A 97 13.26 3.87 -14.16
CA ASP A 97 12.35 4.78 -14.88
C ASP A 97 11.32 5.53 -14.01
N SER A 98 11.44 5.48 -12.69
CA SER A 98 10.51 6.15 -11.76
C SER A 98 11.03 7.54 -11.36
N ALA A 99 10.13 8.40 -10.86
CA ALA A 99 10.51 9.74 -10.41
C ALA A 99 11.57 9.66 -9.30
N ASP A 100 12.72 10.31 -9.48
CA ASP A 100 13.80 10.25 -8.51
C ASP A 100 13.54 11.15 -7.29
N GLU A 101 13.11 10.53 -6.19
CA GLU A 101 12.95 11.18 -4.89
C GLU A 101 14.19 11.11 -3.99
N THR A 102 15.23 10.35 -4.40
CA THR A 102 16.39 10.05 -3.54
C THR A 102 17.15 11.31 -3.14
N GLY A 103 17.23 12.32 -4.02
CA GLY A 103 17.90 13.58 -3.69
C GLY A 103 17.21 14.37 -2.57
N VAL A 104 15.88 14.26 -2.43
CA VAL A 104 15.16 14.84 -1.29
C VAL A 104 15.43 14.01 -0.04
N ALA A 105 15.29 12.69 -0.14
CA ALA A 105 15.54 11.77 0.98
C ALA A 105 16.96 11.94 1.53
N SER A 106 17.96 12.09 0.66
CA SER A 106 19.37 12.30 1.03
C SER A 106 19.58 13.59 1.82
N ARG A 107 19.02 14.72 1.34
CA ARG A 107 19.09 15.99 2.08
C ARG A 107 18.37 15.93 3.42
N THR A 108 17.23 15.26 3.47
CA THR A 108 16.47 15.06 4.71
C THR A 108 17.28 14.19 5.69
N ALA A 109 17.89 13.10 5.23
CA ALA A 109 18.72 12.25 6.05
C ALA A 109 19.94 13.01 6.61
N GLU A 110 20.63 13.79 5.78
CA GLU A 110 21.74 14.65 6.19
C GLU A 110 21.32 15.65 7.28
N LEU A 111 20.15 16.29 7.13
CA LEU A 111 19.64 17.25 8.11
C LEU A 111 19.39 16.64 9.50
N PHE A 112 19.04 15.35 9.55
CA PHE A 112 18.74 14.62 10.80
C PHE A 112 19.82 13.62 11.21
N ASP A 113 21.04 13.78 10.69
CA ASP A 113 22.20 12.95 11.01
C ASP A 113 21.91 11.45 10.83
N ALA A 114 21.33 11.08 9.68
CA ALA A 114 21.05 9.70 9.31
C ALA A 114 21.91 9.27 8.11
N ASP A 115 22.54 8.11 8.24
CA ASP A 115 23.34 7.51 7.17
C ASP A 115 22.42 7.01 6.05
N HIS A 116 22.40 7.70 4.90
CA HIS A 116 21.47 7.40 3.80
C HIS A 116 22.04 6.42 2.77
N HIS A 117 21.26 5.39 2.46
CA HIS A 117 21.59 4.34 1.51
C HIS A 117 20.49 4.24 0.44
N VAL A 118 20.89 4.30 -0.83
CA VAL A 118 19.97 4.14 -1.97
C VAL A 118 20.09 2.72 -2.52
N ILE A 119 18.95 2.06 -2.64
CA ILE A 119 18.83 0.71 -3.21
C ILE A 119 18.30 0.84 -4.62
N GLU A 120 19.07 0.35 -5.60
CA GLU A 120 18.61 0.21 -6.97
C GLU A 120 17.77 -1.08 -7.08
N ALA A 121 16.50 -0.93 -7.43
CA ALA A 121 15.56 -2.04 -7.65
C ALA A 121 15.26 -2.22 -9.15
N ASP A 122 16.32 -2.45 -9.92
CA ASP A 122 16.26 -2.55 -11.39
C ASP A 122 15.46 -3.78 -11.86
N ASP A 123 15.64 -4.92 -11.19
CA ASP A 123 14.93 -6.18 -11.50
C ASP A 123 13.74 -6.42 -10.55
N TYR A 124 12.83 -5.45 -10.52
CA TYR A 124 11.66 -5.50 -9.63
C TYR A 124 10.76 -6.71 -9.90
N LEU A 125 10.54 -7.04 -11.18
CA LEU A 125 9.70 -8.18 -11.56
C LEU A 125 10.43 -9.52 -11.38
N GLY A 126 11.76 -9.56 -11.53
CA GLY A 126 12.50 -10.80 -11.38
C GLY A 126 12.60 -11.32 -9.95
N ASP A 127 12.52 -10.44 -8.96
CA ASP A 127 12.44 -10.81 -7.55
C ASP A 127 11.02 -11.25 -7.11
N LEU A 128 10.01 -11.20 -7.99
CA LEU A 128 8.63 -11.60 -7.65
C LEU A 128 8.48 -13.01 -7.10
N PRO A 129 9.09 -14.08 -7.67
CA PRO A 129 8.93 -15.44 -7.12
C PRO A 129 9.44 -15.55 -5.68
N LYS A 130 10.53 -14.84 -5.33
CA LYS A 130 11.06 -14.78 -3.97
C LYS A 130 10.11 -14.06 -3.04
N ALA A 131 9.61 -12.90 -3.45
CA ALA A 131 8.68 -12.12 -2.65
C ALA A 131 7.34 -12.86 -2.43
N ILE A 132 6.81 -13.49 -3.48
CA ILE A 132 5.62 -14.35 -3.43
C ILE A 132 5.88 -15.60 -2.59
N GLY A 133 7.09 -16.18 -2.66
CA GLY A 133 7.52 -17.30 -1.84
C GLY A 133 7.51 -16.98 -0.34
N ILE A 134 7.94 -15.77 0.04
CA ILE A 134 7.93 -15.31 1.44
C ILE A 134 6.51 -15.02 1.92
N THR A 135 5.72 -14.31 1.13
CA THR A 135 4.37 -13.87 1.55
C THR A 135 3.32 -14.95 1.41
N GLY A 136 3.53 -15.93 0.53
CA GLY A 136 2.55 -16.96 0.18
C GLY A 136 1.38 -16.46 -0.67
N LEU A 137 1.45 -15.24 -1.23
CA LEU A 137 0.31 -14.54 -1.82
C LEU A 137 0.65 -13.91 -3.18
N PRO A 138 -0.32 -13.84 -4.12
CA PRO A 138 -0.11 -13.37 -5.49
C PRO A 138 -0.17 -11.84 -5.61
N PHE A 139 0.64 -11.11 -4.85
CA PHE A 139 0.80 -9.66 -5.01
C PHE A 139 2.02 -9.35 -5.86
N TRP A 140 1.91 -8.34 -6.73
CA TRP A 140 3.02 -7.87 -7.54
C TRP A 140 3.73 -6.66 -6.92
N ASP A 141 3.03 -5.84 -6.12
CA ASP A 141 3.55 -4.60 -5.53
C ASP A 141 4.35 -4.81 -4.23
N ASN A 142 5.30 -5.75 -4.24
CA ASN A 142 6.10 -6.16 -3.08
C ASN A 142 7.35 -5.30 -2.83
N HIS A 143 7.26 -3.97 -2.95
CA HIS A 143 8.42 -3.09 -2.78
C HIS A 143 9.12 -3.21 -1.41
N TRP A 144 8.36 -3.52 -0.36
CA TRP A 144 8.89 -3.69 0.99
C TRP A 144 9.87 -4.87 1.12
N TYR A 145 9.84 -5.85 0.20
CA TYR A 145 10.84 -6.90 0.13
C TYR A 145 12.27 -6.33 0.02
N HIS A 146 12.48 -5.34 -0.86
CA HIS A 146 13.78 -4.71 -1.05
C HIS A 146 14.18 -3.87 0.17
N VAL A 147 13.23 -3.13 0.76
CA VAL A 147 13.44 -2.35 1.98
C VAL A 147 13.87 -3.26 3.13
N ALA A 148 13.12 -4.32 3.41
CA ALA A 148 13.39 -5.23 4.51
C ALA A 148 14.72 -5.98 4.33
N ARG A 149 15.01 -6.43 3.09
CA ARG A 149 16.28 -7.10 2.75
C ARG A 149 17.47 -6.21 3.07
N GLU A 150 17.41 -4.94 2.67
CA GLU A 150 18.53 -4.02 2.85
C GLU A 150 18.61 -3.46 4.28
N ALA A 151 17.49 -3.03 4.86
CA ALA A 151 17.44 -2.44 6.20
C ALA A 151 18.09 -3.34 7.26
N ARG A 152 17.94 -4.67 7.10
CA ARG A 152 18.54 -5.66 8.00
C ARG A 152 20.06 -5.60 8.06
N ARG A 153 20.74 -5.09 7.03
CA ARG A 153 22.20 -4.94 7.02
C ARG A 153 22.67 -3.84 7.97
N PHE A 154 21.79 -2.91 8.32
CA PHE A 154 22.12 -1.73 9.11
C PHE A 154 21.57 -1.79 10.55
N SER A 155 20.36 -2.31 10.71
CA SER A 155 19.72 -2.40 12.03
C SER A 155 18.79 -3.61 12.14
N PRO A 156 18.62 -4.19 13.35
CA PRO A 156 17.55 -5.15 13.60
C PRO A 156 16.15 -4.52 13.60
N THR A 157 16.04 -3.20 13.62
CA THR A 157 14.76 -2.49 13.64
C THR A 157 14.57 -1.69 12.37
N VAL A 158 13.43 -1.89 11.71
CA VAL A 158 13.00 -1.08 10.57
C VAL A 158 11.85 -0.17 10.98
N VAL A 159 11.95 1.11 10.63
CA VAL A 159 10.95 2.14 10.93
C VAL A 159 10.25 2.55 9.63
N SER A 160 8.92 2.48 9.60
CA SER A 160 8.11 2.93 8.46
C SER A 160 7.24 4.14 8.82
N GLY A 161 6.82 4.88 7.78
CA GLY A 161 5.84 5.95 7.88
C GLY A 161 4.40 5.50 7.57
N ASP A 162 4.10 4.20 7.62
CA ASP A 162 2.76 3.73 7.21
C ASP A 162 1.65 4.34 8.09
N GLY A 163 0.45 4.48 7.51
CA GLY A 163 -0.74 4.97 8.22
C GLY A 163 -1.03 6.46 8.10
N GLY A 164 -0.08 7.26 7.59
CA GLY A 164 -0.30 8.70 7.40
C GLY A 164 -1.43 9.00 6.43
N ASP A 165 -1.58 8.20 5.37
CA ASP A 165 -2.68 8.33 4.41
C ASP A 165 -4.05 7.97 4.99
N GLU A 166 -4.17 6.82 5.65
CA GLU A 166 -5.43 6.33 6.23
C GLU A 166 -5.90 7.17 7.42
N LEU A 167 -4.99 7.54 8.32
CA LEU A 167 -5.36 8.23 9.56
C LEU A 167 -5.55 9.74 9.36
N PHE A 168 -4.76 10.36 8.50
CA PHE A 168 -4.69 11.82 8.35
C PHE A 168 -5.11 12.32 6.96
N GLY A 169 -5.79 11.48 6.17
CA GLY A 169 -6.42 11.89 4.93
C GLY A 169 -5.40 12.24 3.83
N GLY A 170 -4.63 11.25 3.39
CA GLY A 170 -3.60 11.45 2.38
C GLY A 170 -3.98 11.10 0.94
N TYR A 171 -5.07 10.35 0.71
CA TYR A 171 -5.55 10.00 -0.63
C TYR A 171 -6.34 11.14 -1.31
N THR A 172 -5.77 12.34 -1.35
CA THR A 172 -6.47 13.59 -1.72
C THR A 172 -7.17 13.53 -3.08
N PHE A 173 -6.55 12.90 -4.09
CA PHE A 173 -7.16 12.73 -5.40
C PHE A 173 -8.44 11.86 -5.36
N ARG A 174 -8.51 10.87 -4.47
CA ARG A 174 -9.70 10.03 -4.25
C ARG A 174 -10.79 10.86 -3.59
N TYR A 175 -10.43 11.66 -2.59
CA TYR A 175 -11.38 12.49 -1.84
C TYR A 175 -11.99 13.58 -2.70
N SER A 176 -11.16 14.30 -3.48
CA SER A 176 -11.63 15.29 -4.43
C SER A 176 -12.61 14.69 -5.44
N LYS A 177 -12.27 13.51 -5.99
CA LYS A 177 -13.13 12.82 -6.95
C LYS A 177 -14.44 12.33 -6.32
N PHE A 178 -14.38 11.74 -5.13
CA PHE A 178 -15.57 11.27 -4.41
C PHE A 178 -16.52 12.43 -4.11
N LEU A 179 -15.99 13.54 -3.58
CA LEU A 179 -16.80 14.73 -3.27
C LEU A 179 -17.42 15.35 -4.53
N ALA A 180 -16.71 15.34 -5.66
CA ALA A 180 -17.23 15.84 -6.93
C ALA A 180 -18.35 14.96 -7.51
N GLY A 181 -18.33 13.64 -7.26
CA GLY A 181 -19.35 12.70 -7.71
C GLY A 181 -20.50 12.50 -6.72
N TYR A 182 -20.36 12.95 -5.48
CA TYR A 182 -21.30 12.69 -4.40
C TYR A 182 -22.62 13.47 -4.56
N SER A 183 -23.74 12.82 -4.25
CA SER A 183 -25.04 13.46 -4.05
C SER A 183 -25.68 12.98 -2.73
N PRO A 184 -26.33 13.87 -1.95
CA PRO A 184 -27.08 13.48 -0.75
C PRO A 184 -28.18 12.42 -0.98
N SER A 185 -28.66 12.27 -2.22
CA SER A 185 -29.68 11.28 -2.59
C SER A 185 -29.12 9.88 -2.82
N MET A 186 -27.79 9.70 -2.87
CA MET A 186 -27.19 8.38 -3.12
C MET A 186 -27.51 7.41 -2.01
N SER A 187 -27.85 6.18 -2.39
CA SER A 187 -27.88 5.02 -1.50
C SER A 187 -26.47 4.65 -1.02
N PRO A 188 -26.35 3.88 0.09
CA PRO A 188 -25.06 3.31 0.51
C PRO A 188 -24.34 2.54 -0.60
N ARG A 189 -25.10 1.85 -1.47
CA ARG A 189 -24.56 1.12 -2.61
C ARG A 189 -23.95 2.04 -3.66
N GLU A 190 -24.65 3.09 -4.07
CA GLU A 190 -24.11 4.08 -5.03
C GLU A 190 -22.86 4.78 -4.47
N ARG A 191 -22.81 5.03 -3.15
CA ARG A 191 -21.59 5.55 -2.50
C ARG A 191 -20.44 4.56 -2.53
N ALA A 192 -20.68 3.26 -2.31
CA ALA A 192 -19.67 2.22 -2.42
C ALA A 192 -19.15 2.07 -3.86
N GLU A 193 -20.03 2.20 -4.85
CA GLU A 193 -19.68 2.22 -6.27
C GLU A 193 -18.81 3.45 -6.61
N LEU A 194 -19.21 4.65 -6.16
CA LEU A 194 -18.42 5.87 -6.32
C LEU A 194 -17.05 5.77 -5.62
N TYR A 195 -16.99 5.14 -4.44
CA TYR A 195 -15.74 4.85 -3.75
C TYR A 195 -14.83 3.95 -4.59
N MET A 196 -15.36 2.87 -5.16
CA MET A 196 -14.60 2.00 -6.07
C MET A 196 -14.16 2.75 -7.33
N ASP A 197 -14.99 3.65 -7.85
CA ASP A 197 -14.62 4.53 -8.96
C ASP A 197 -13.47 5.49 -8.61
N CYS A 198 -13.21 5.77 -7.34
CA CYS A 198 -12.03 6.52 -6.92
C CYS A 198 -10.74 5.67 -6.90
N HIS A 199 -10.88 4.34 -6.98
CA HIS A 199 -9.80 3.35 -6.97
C HIS A 199 -9.48 2.81 -8.37
N GLN A 200 -9.55 3.67 -9.40
CA GLN A 200 -9.47 3.24 -10.81
C GLN A 200 -8.23 2.43 -11.16
N ARG A 201 -7.12 2.55 -10.42
CA ARG A 201 -5.89 1.79 -10.66
C ARG A 201 -6.02 0.30 -10.31
N ASP A 202 -7.08 -0.08 -9.60
CA ASP A 202 -7.20 -1.40 -8.98
C ASP A 202 -8.10 -2.35 -9.80
N TRP A 203 -8.92 -1.82 -10.71
CA TRP A 203 -9.88 -2.56 -11.55
C TRP A 203 -9.94 -2.04 -12.99
N VAL A 204 -10.56 -2.80 -13.91
CA VAL A 204 -10.77 -2.42 -15.32
C VAL A 204 -12.26 -2.40 -15.71
N PRO A 205 -12.71 -1.59 -16.70
CA PRO A 205 -14.12 -1.55 -17.09
C PRO A 205 -14.75 -2.89 -17.47
N ASP A 206 -13.99 -3.76 -18.15
CA ASP A 206 -14.41 -5.10 -18.53
C ASP A 206 -13.94 -6.17 -17.53
N GLN A 207 -13.84 -5.82 -16.24
CA GLN A 207 -13.38 -6.73 -15.16
C GLN A 207 -14.19 -8.04 -15.09
N ILE A 208 -15.47 -8.04 -15.47
CA ILE A 208 -16.26 -9.28 -15.53
C ILE A 208 -15.70 -10.25 -16.57
N GLU A 209 -15.22 -9.74 -17.71
CA GLU A 209 -14.67 -10.56 -18.80
C GLU A 209 -13.30 -11.16 -18.44
N LEU A 210 -12.59 -10.58 -17.48
CA LEU A 210 -11.27 -11.04 -17.02
C LEU A 210 -11.32 -12.43 -16.40
N PHE A 211 -12.34 -12.72 -15.60
CA PHE A 211 -12.37 -13.91 -14.76
C PHE A 211 -12.94 -15.11 -15.50
N GLY A 212 -12.33 -16.28 -15.28
CA GLY A 212 -12.90 -17.56 -15.68
C GLY A 212 -13.99 -18.02 -14.70
N GLN A 213 -14.74 -19.06 -15.09
CA GLN A 213 -15.90 -19.54 -14.32
C GLN A 213 -15.55 -19.97 -12.88
N LYS A 214 -14.34 -20.48 -12.64
CA LYS A 214 -13.91 -20.98 -11.32
C LYS A 214 -13.77 -19.87 -10.28
N ALA A 215 -13.44 -18.66 -10.72
CA ALA A 215 -13.36 -17.50 -9.84
C ALA A 215 -14.72 -17.06 -9.32
N ARG A 216 -15.82 -17.33 -10.06
CA ARG A 216 -17.19 -16.91 -9.72
C ARG A 216 -17.27 -15.39 -9.45
N PHE A 217 -16.65 -14.59 -10.31
CA PHE A 217 -16.63 -13.14 -10.13
C PHE A 217 -18.00 -12.52 -10.39
N GLY A 218 -18.35 -11.58 -9.51
CA GLY A 218 -19.51 -10.73 -9.63
C GLY A 218 -19.29 -9.52 -8.72
N TRP A 219 -19.65 -8.34 -9.22
CA TRP A 219 -19.42 -7.08 -8.50
C TRP A 219 -20.14 -7.04 -7.15
N ASP A 220 -21.32 -7.68 -7.02
CA ASP A 220 -22.05 -7.72 -5.76
C ASP A 220 -21.25 -8.35 -4.61
N ALA A 221 -20.41 -9.34 -4.89
CA ALA A 221 -19.55 -9.94 -3.86
C ALA A 221 -18.45 -8.97 -3.39
N ILE A 222 -17.99 -8.08 -4.26
CA ILE A 222 -17.02 -7.04 -3.91
C ILE A 222 -17.71 -5.95 -3.11
N TYR A 223 -18.82 -5.43 -3.63
CA TYR A 223 -19.57 -4.35 -2.99
C TYR A 223 -20.18 -4.76 -1.65
N SER A 224 -20.56 -6.02 -1.44
CA SER A 224 -21.04 -6.49 -0.13
C SER A 224 -20.02 -6.30 1.00
N GLY A 225 -18.72 -6.27 0.68
CA GLY A 225 -17.66 -5.98 1.66
C GLY A 225 -17.43 -4.49 1.90
N ILE A 226 -17.95 -3.60 1.05
CA ILE A 226 -17.68 -2.16 1.07
C ILE A 226 -18.90 -1.37 1.54
N VAL A 227 -20.10 -1.76 1.11
CA VAL A 227 -21.38 -1.12 1.45
C VAL A 227 -21.54 -0.84 2.96
N PRO A 228 -21.16 -1.74 3.89
CA PRO A 228 -21.29 -1.48 5.32
C PRO A 228 -20.59 -0.20 5.81
N TYR A 229 -19.51 0.25 5.15
CA TYR A 229 -18.82 1.50 5.50
C TYR A 229 -19.60 2.77 5.14
N PHE A 230 -20.67 2.63 4.34
CA PHE A 230 -21.55 3.71 3.91
C PHE A 230 -22.97 3.61 4.50
N GLU A 231 -23.25 2.58 5.32
CA GLU A 231 -24.51 2.37 6.03
C GLU A 231 -24.51 3.03 7.41
N ASN A 232 -24.23 4.33 7.45
CA ASN A 232 -24.16 5.10 8.69
C ASN A 232 -24.47 6.59 8.43
N ARG A 233 -24.38 7.41 9.48
CA ARG A 233 -24.69 8.85 9.46
C ARG A 233 -23.47 9.77 9.46
N LEU A 234 -22.26 9.22 9.30
CA LEU A 234 -21.05 10.02 9.19
C LEU A 234 -21.14 10.97 8.00
N ALA A 235 -20.38 12.06 8.04
CA ALA A 235 -20.23 12.93 6.88
C ALA A 235 -19.65 12.12 5.70
N PRO A 236 -19.94 12.48 4.43
CA PRO A 236 -19.56 11.67 3.27
C PRO A 236 -18.07 11.34 3.21
N LEU A 237 -17.21 12.29 3.58
CA LEU A 237 -15.76 12.07 3.59
C LEU A 237 -15.31 11.17 4.76
N ASP A 238 -15.98 11.22 5.91
CA ASP A 238 -15.69 10.33 7.04
C ASP A 238 -16.08 8.87 6.73
N GLN A 239 -17.12 8.65 5.92
CA GLN A 239 -17.43 7.31 5.39
C GLN A 239 -16.30 6.77 4.52
N VAL A 240 -15.68 7.64 3.70
CA VAL A 240 -14.51 7.27 2.89
C VAL A 240 -13.30 6.96 3.79
N PHE A 241 -13.04 7.77 4.82
CA PHE A 241 -11.97 7.47 5.78
C PHE A 241 -12.20 6.15 6.53
N LEU A 242 -13.45 5.87 6.92
CA LEU A 242 -13.83 4.60 7.53
C LEU A 242 -13.59 3.42 6.60
N ALA A 243 -13.84 3.57 5.29
CA ALA A 243 -13.52 2.54 4.31
C ALA A 243 -12.00 2.38 4.12
N ASP A 244 -11.25 3.48 4.01
CA ASP A 244 -9.80 3.49 3.80
C ASP A 244 -9.02 2.83 4.96
N ILE A 245 -9.33 3.21 6.21
CA ILE A 245 -8.65 2.65 7.41
C ILE A 245 -8.91 1.14 7.55
N ASN A 246 -10.02 0.65 7.01
CA ASN A 246 -10.36 -0.76 6.97
C ASN A 246 -9.88 -1.47 5.71
N GLY A 247 -9.34 -0.76 4.72
CA GLY A 247 -9.02 -1.32 3.41
C GLY A 247 -7.59 -1.85 3.31
N LYS A 248 -6.80 -1.22 2.44
CA LYS A 248 -5.53 -1.74 1.94
C LYS A 248 -4.46 -1.90 3.02
N LEU A 249 -4.33 -0.94 3.94
CA LEU A 249 -3.28 -0.98 4.96
C LEU A 249 -3.34 -2.24 5.84
N PRO A 250 -4.46 -2.56 6.54
CA PRO A 250 -4.53 -3.76 7.37
C PRO A 250 -4.65 -5.06 6.57
N CYS A 251 -5.10 -5.01 5.31
CA CYS A 251 -5.42 -6.21 4.50
C CYS A 251 -4.41 -6.52 3.39
N ASN A 252 -3.34 -5.73 3.25
CA ASN A 252 -2.23 -5.95 2.32
C ASN A 252 -0.93 -5.50 2.96
N TRP A 253 -0.70 -4.18 3.10
CA TRP A 253 0.63 -3.66 3.40
C TRP A 253 1.17 -4.16 4.73
N ARG A 254 0.40 -4.07 5.82
CA ARG A 254 0.84 -4.57 7.13
C ARG A 254 1.14 -6.08 7.13
N PRO A 255 0.23 -6.95 6.64
CA PRO A 255 0.52 -8.39 6.50
C PRO A 255 1.78 -8.70 5.69
N LEU A 256 1.94 -8.07 4.52
CA LEU A 256 3.08 -8.31 3.65
C LEU A 256 4.38 -7.80 4.26
N ASN A 257 4.38 -6.58 4.80
CA ASN A 257 5.53 -5.99 5.48
C ASN A 257 5.93 -6.85 6.68
N ALA A 258 4.97 -7.36 7.46
CA ALA A 258 5.23 -8.27 8.57
C ALA A 258 5.85 -9.60 8.10
N ALA A 259 5.40 -10.17 6.98
CA ALA A 259 6.00 -11.38 6.41
C ALA A 259 7.45 -11.16 5.99
N PHE A 260 7.74 -10.07 5.27
CA PHE A 260 9.11 -9.72 4.88
C PHE A 260 10.01 -9.42 6.09
N ASN A 261 9.51 -8.62 7.03
CA ASN A 261 10.26 -8.30 8.25
C ASN A 261 10.55 -9.57 9.06
N GLY A 262 9.57 -10.46 9.23
CA GLY A 262 9.76 -11.75 9.89
C GLY A 262 10.79 -12.63 9.17
N HIS A 263 10.75 -12.69 7.84
CA HIS A 263 11.71 -13.45 7.03
C HIS A 263 13.16 -12.94 7.22
N PHE A 264 13.37 -11.62 7.23
CA PHE A 264 14.70 -11.03 7.41
C PHE A 264 15.10 -10.81 8.88
N GLY A 265 14.26 -11.20 9.85
CA GLY A 265 14.54 -11.04 11.28
C GLY A 265 14.56 -9.57 11.73
N LEU A 266 13.66 -8.75 11.18
CA LEU A 266 13.48 -7.35 11.52
C LEU A 266 12.32 -7.15 12.51
N GLN A 267 12.54 -6.31 13.51
CA GLN A 267 11.47 -5.70 14.30
C GLN A 267 10.90 -4.52 13.52
N SER A 268 9.57 -4.49 13.37
CA SER A 268 8.87 -3.39 12.71
C SER A 268 8.46 -2.32 13.73
N VAL A 269 8.66 -1.06 13.39
CA VAL A 269 8.18 0.09 14.15
C VAL A 269 7.49 1.07 13.20
N THR A 270 6.26 1.46 13.52
CA THR A 270 5.50 2.41 12.71
C THR A 270 4.87 3.45 13.64
N PRO A 271 5.56 4.56 13.94
CA PRO A 271 5.14 5.47 15.00
C PRO A 271 3.77 6.13 14.75
N ILE A 272 3.39 6.31 13.49
CA ILE A 272 2.09 6.86 13.09
C ILE A 272 0.93 5.90 13.43
N LEU A 273 1.21 4.59 13.50
CA LEU A 273 0.24 3.54 13.83
C LEU A 273 0.27 3.13 15.31
N ALA A 274 0.85 3.95 16.19
CA ALA A 274 0.71 3.73 17.63
C ALA A 274 -0.76 3.75 18.04
N ASP A 275 -1.19 2.82 18.92
CA ASP A 275 -2.61 2.65 19.28
C ASP A 275 -3.26 3.95 19.77
N GLU A 276 -2.56 4.71 20.63
CA GLU A 276 -3.00 6.03 21.13
C GLU A 276 -3.23 7.03 19.99
N LEU A 277 -2.35 7.02 18.98
CA LEU A 277 -2.45 7.94 17.85
C LEU A 277 -3.52 7.50 16.85
N VAL A 278 -3.71 6.20 16.66
CA VAL A 278 -4.80 5.65 15.85
C VAL A 278 -6.15 6.05 16.45
N GLU A 279 -6.32 5.85 17.76
CA GLU A 279 -7.52 6.27 18.49
C GLU A 279 -7.73 7.78 18.41
N TYR A 280 -6.70 8.58 18.66
CA TYR A 280 -6.78 10.03 18.50
C TYR A 280 -7.20 10.45 17.09
N ALA A 281 -6.56 9.87 16.07
CA ALA A 281 -6.77 10.26 14.69
C ALA A 281 -8.18 9.92 14.19
N THR A 282 -8.81 8.84 14.63
CA THR A 282 -10.18 8.51 14.19
C THR A 282 -11.22 9.53 14.68
N HIS A 283 -10.97 10.19 15.82
CA HIS A 283 -11.86 11.22 16.40
C HIS A 283 -11.64 12.64 15.83
N LEU A 284 -10.63 12.83 14.97
CA LEU A 284 -10.39 14.12 14.32
C LEU A 284 -11.41 14.40 13.22
N SER A 285 -11.96 15.62 13.22
CA SER A 285 -12.84 16.09 12.14
C SER A 285 -12.14 16.05 10.77
N ASN A 286 -12.86 15.69 9.71
CA ASN A 286 -12.26 15.59 8.38
C ASN A 286 -11.58 16.89 7.88
N GLY A 287 -12.14 18.06 8.20
CA GLY A 287 -11.56 19.36 7.82
C GLY A 287 -10.22 19.66 8.50
N SER A 288 -9.91 19.00 9.62
CA SER A 288 -8.58 19.07 10.26
C SER A 288 -7.52 18.22 9.55
N LYS A 289 -7.95 17.23 8.75
CA LYS A 289 -7.10 16.28 8.02
C LYS A 289 -6.87 16.71 6.57
N TYR A 290 -7.93 17.18 5.92
CA TYR A 290 -7.98 17.48 4.49
C TYR A 290 -8.68 18.81 4.20
N ASP A 291 -7.98 19.71 3.53
CA ASP A 291 -8.54 20.96 3.02
C ASP A 291 -9.10 20.75 1.61
N GLN A 292 -10.43 20.75 1.51
CA GLN A 292 -11.14 20.54 0.25
C GLN A 292 -10.90 21.65 -0.78
N LYS A 293 -10.58 22.88 -0.36
CA LYS A 293 -10.39 24.01 -1.27
C LYS A 293 -9.04 23.95 -1.96
N THR A 294 -7.99 23.59 -1.21
CA THR A 294 -6.62 23.50 -1.71
C THR A 294 -6.26 22.10 -2.20
N GLY A 295 -7.04 21.08 -1.83
CA GLY A 295 -6.75 19.68 -2.14
C GLY A 295 -5.58 19.10 -1.33
N VAL A 296 -5.22 19.75 -0.22
CA VAL A 296 -4.08 19.35 0.62
C VAL A 296 -4.56 18.48 1.79
N GLY A 297 -3.97 17.29 1.90
CA GLY A 297 -4.22 16.33 2.98
C GLY A 297 -3.06 16.23 3.97
N LYS A 298 -3.21 15.40 5.00
CA LYS A 298 -2.22 15.20 6.07
C LYS A 298 -1.85 16.49 6.79
N LEU A 299 -2.80 17.43 6.92
CA LEU A 299 -2.56 18.75 7.50
C LEU A 299 -1.92 18.71 8.90
N PRO A 300 -2.33 17.81 9.83
CA PRO A 300 -1.69 17.75 11.13
C PRO A 300 -0.23 17.29 11.05
N LEU A 301 0.07 16.31 10.18
CA LEU A 301 1.43 15.80 9.99
C LEU A 301 2.34 16.84 9.34
N ARG A 302 1.84 17.58 8.35
CA ARG A 302 2.59 18.67 7.69
C ARG A 302 2.95 19.78 8.67
N ARG A 303 1.99 20.23 9.49
CA ARG A 303 2.24 21.22 10.55
C ARG A 303 3.31 20.75 11.53
N LEU A 304 3.19 19.51 12.00
CA LEU A 304 4.19 18.93 12.91
C LEU A 304 5.58 18.86 12.27
N LEU A 305 5.66 18.55 10.97
CA LEU A 305 6.92 18.53 10.22
C LEU A 305 7.57 19.91 10.14
N GLU A 306 6.78 20.95 9.88
CA GLU A 306 7.25 22.34 9.86
C GLU A 306 7.73 22.79 11.26
N GLU A 307 6.98 22.45 12.31
CA GLU A 307 7.29 22.79 13.70
C GLU A 307 8.56 22.11 14.22
N ARG A 308 8.77 20.83 13.88
CA ARG A 308 9.86 20.00 14.45
C ARG A 308 11.06 19.87 13.53
N GLY A 309 10.85 19.88 12.22
CA GLY A 309 11.89 19.66 11.23
C GLY A 309 12.33 20.91 10.47
N GLY A 310 11.58 22.01 10.57
CA GLY A 310 11.90 23.28 9.92
C GLY A 310 11.29 23.43 8.52
N PRO A 311 11.45 24.62 7.92
CA PRO A 311 10.82 24.95 6.64
C PRO A 311 11.42 24.15 5.47
N GLY A 312 10.59 23.80 4.49
CA GLY A 312 11.04 23.22 3.22
C GLY A 312 11.17 21.70 3.18
N LEU A 313 10.82 20.99 4.25
CA LEU A 313 10.76 19.52 4.28
C LEU A 313 9.56 18.94 3.52
N VAL A 314 8.50 19.74 3.35
CA VAL A 314 7.29 19.33 2.64
C VAL A 314 7.39 19.75 1.17
N VAL A 315 7.74 18.80 0.30
CA VAL A 315 7.86 19.05 -1.15
C VAL A 315 6.57 18.64 -1.88
N PRO A 316 5.95 19.53 -2.70
CA PRO A 316 4.78 19.19 -3.50
C PRO A 316 5.05 18.07 -4.53
N GLY A 317 4.02 17.27 -4.82
CA GLY A 317 4.05 16.30 -5.93
C GLY A 317 4.80 14.99 -5.67
N LYS A 318 5.21 14.72 -4.43
CA LYS A 318 5.90 13.48 -4.04
C LYS A 318 4.94 12.29 -3.96
N GLN A 319 5.41 11.14 -4.42
CA GLN A 319 4.63 9.90 -4.60
C GLN A 319 5.06 8.78 -3.65
N GLY A 320 6.20 8.89 -2.96
CA GLY A 320 6.71 7.83 -2.09
C GLY A 320 7.26 6.66 -2.89
N PHE A 321 7.18 5.44 -2.33
CA PHE A 321 7.61 4.21 -3.02
C PHE A 321 6.60 3.76 -4.09
N SER A 322 6.50 4.53 -5.18
CA SER A 322 5.67 4.21 -6.34
C SER A 322 6.52 3.74 -7.51
N VAL A 323 6.19 2.56 -8.05
CA VAL A 323 6.78 2.03 -9.27
C VAL A 323 6.14 2.68 -10.48
N ASP A 324 6.93 3.19 -11.44
CA ASP A 324 6.40 3.57 -12.76
C ASP A 324 6.05 2.31 -13.56
N THR A 325 4.79 1.91 -13.46
CA THR A 325 4.29 0.73 -14.15
C THR A 325 4.31 0.87 -15.66
N LYS A 326 4.26 2.10 -16.21
CA LYS A 326 4.34 2.30 -17.66
C LYS A 326 5.78 2.06 -18.16
N GLY A 327 6.77 2.66 -17.51
CA GLY A 327 8.19 2.39 -17.75
C GLY A 327 8.50 0.90 -17.61
N LEU A 328 8.10 0.29 -16.47
CA LEU A 328 8.28 -1.13 -16.21
C LEU A 328 7.64 -2.04 -17.28
N TRP A 329 6.44 -1.69 -17.74
CA TRP A 329 5.76 -2.41 -18.81
C TRP A 329 6.51 -2.33 -20.13
N GLY A 330 7.00 -1.13 -20.48
CA GLY A 330 7.72 -0.86 -21.71
C GLY A 330 9.12 -1.47 -21.75
N SER A 331 9.79 -1.60 -20.60
CA SER A 331 11.14 -2.17 -20.53
C SER A 331 11.13 -3.69 -20.69
N HIS A 332 10.45 -4.43 -19.81
CA HIS A 332 10.41 -5.89 -19.85
C HIS A 332 9.10 -6.52 -19.34
N GLY A 333 8.24 -5.75 -18.67
CA GLY A 333 7.00 -6.28 -18.08
C GLY A 333 6.03 -6.89 -19.08
N ARG A 334 5.90 -6.32 -20.30
CA ARG A 334 5.06 -6.90 -21.36
C ARG A 334 5.57 -8.25 -21.83
N GLU A 335 6.89 -8.37 -22.01
CA GLU A 335 7.52 -9.60 -22.47
C GLU A 335 7.38 -10.73 -21.44
N LEU A 336 7.69 -10.45 -20.17
CA LEU A 336 7.47 -11.39 -19.08
C LEU A 336 6.01 -11.83 -19.00
N CYS A 337 5.06 -10.90 -19.12
CA CYS A 337 3.65 -11.24 -19.15
C CYS A 337 3.31 -12.16 -20.34
N GLY A 338 3.88 -11.95 -21.52
CA GLY A 338 3.70 -12.87 -22.67
C GLY A 338 4.19 -14.28 -22.36
N GLN A 339 5.43 -14.40 -21.88
CA GLN A 339 6.05 -15.70 -21.56
C GLN A 339 5.22 -16.52 -20.55
N TYR A 340 4.66 -15.86 -19.52
CA TYR A 340 3.93 -16.54 -18.46
C TYR A 340 2.43 -16.71 -18.76
N LEU A 341 1.80 -15.73 -19.40
CA LEU A 341 0.34 -15.68 -19.53
C LEU A 341 -0.18 -16.37 -20.80
N GLU A 342 0.62 -16.48 -21.86
CA GLU A 342 0.23 -17.22 -23.07
C GLU A 342 -0.02 -18.71 -22.77
N ASP A 343 0.83 -19.30 -21.92
CA ASP A 343 0.69 -20.66 -21.40
C ASP A 343 0.34 -20.73 -19.90
N SER A 344 -0.63 -19.90 -19.48
CA SER A 344 -1.02 -19.80 -18.08
C SER A 344 -1.72 -21.06 -17.54
N ARG A 345 -1.27 -21.54 -16.37
CA ARG A 345 -1.92 -22.60 -15.60
C ARG A 345 -3.20 -22.10 -14.96
N ALA A 346 -3.22 -20.86 -14.47
CA ALA A 346 -4.42 -20.24 -13.94
C ALA A 346 -5.55 -20.14 -15.00
N VAL A 347 -5.20 -19.93 -16.27
CA VAL A 347 -6.13 -19.98 -17.41
C VAL A 347 -6.61 -21.41 -17.69
N ARG A 348 -5.70 -22.39 -17.78
CA ARG A 348 -6.05 -23.80 -18.01
C ARG A 348 -7.03 -24.34 -16.95
N ASP A 349 -6.86 -23.91 -15.70
CA ASP A 349 -7.69 -24.30 -14.58
C ASP A 349 -8.96 -23.45 -14.40
N GLY A 350 -9.22 -22.52 -15.34
CA GLY A 350 -10.47 -21.77 -15.42
C GLY A 350 -10.62 -20.61 -14.42
N TRP A 351 -9.51 -20.11 -13.85
CA TRP A 351 -9.53 -18.93 -12.97
C TRP A 351 -9.59 -17.62 -13.75
N ILE A 352 -8.88 -17.55 -14.88
CA ILE A 352 -8.74 -16.35 -15.71
C ILE A 352 -9.16 -16.68 -17.14
N ASN A 353 -9.81 -15.72 -17.81
CA ASN A 353 -10.25 -15.86 -19.18
C ASN A 353 -9.10 -15.64 -20.18
N ARG A 354 -8.82 -16.65 -21.01
CA ARG A 354 -7.80 -16.60 -22.07
C ARG A 354 -8.05 -15.46 -23.06
N GLU A 355 -9.30 -15.26 -23.46
CA GLU A 355 -9.66 -14.26 -24.49
C GLU A 355 -9.39 -12.85 -24.01
N TRP A 356 -9.59 -12.59 -22.71
CA TRP A 356 -9.26 -11.31 -22.10
C TRP A 356 -7.76 -11.05 -22.15
N ILE A 357 -6.92 -12.03 -21.78
CA ILE A 357 -5.45 -11.86 -21.89
C ILE A 357 -5.05 -11.54 -23.35
N ALA A 358 -5.53 -12.33 -24.31
CA ALA A 358 -5.21 -12.14 -25.73
C ALA A 358 -5.65 -10.76 -26.26
N LYS A 359 -6.83 -10.28 -25.84
CA LYS A 359 -7.40 -8.96 -26.22
C LYS A 359 -6.59 -7.78 -25.67
N HIS A 360 -5.90 -7.94 -24.55
CA HIS A 360 -5.30 -6.82 -23.80
C HIS A 360 -3.76 -6.83 -23.76
N LEU A 361 -3.10 -7.98 -23.85
CA LEU A 361 -1.65 -8.14 -23.67
C LEU A 361 -0.82 -7.39 -24.73
N HIS A 362 -1.24 -7.47 -25.99
CA HIS A 362 -0.52 -6.87 -27.11
C HIS A 362 -1.09 -5.52 -27.56
N ARG A 363 -1.88 -4.85 -26.72
CA ARG A 363 -2.36 -3.51 -27.03
C ARG A 363 -1.17 -2.55 -27.18
N PRO A 364 -1.09 -1.73 -28.25
CA PRO A 364 0.05 -0.84 -28.47
C PRO A 364 0.24 0.19 -27.36
N GLU A 365 -0.85 0.80 -26.90
CA GLU A 365 -0.85 1.81 -25.83
C GLU A 365 -1.91 1.45 -24.78
N PRO A 366 -1.62 0.49 -23.89
CA PRO A 366 -2.59 0.08 -22.88
C PRO A 366 -2.78 1.19 -21.84
N ASP A 367 -4.04 1.46 -21.50
CA ASP A 367 -4.38 2.23 -20.31
C ASP A 367 -3.72 1.58 -19.07
N ILE A 368 -3.20 2.41 -18.16
CA ILE A 368 -2.43 1.99 -16.98
C ILE A 368 -3.15 0.96 -16.12
N ARG A 369 -4.49 0.95 -16.12
CA ARG A 369 -5.31 -0.03 -15.41
C ARG A 369 -5.09 -1.44 -15.92
N TYR A 370 -4.96 -1.59 -17.24
CA TYR A 370 -4.70 -2.89 -17.87
C TYR A 370 -3.26 -3.33 -17.64
N ILE A 371 -2.29 -2.39 -17.64
CA ILE A 371 -0.90 -2.69 -17.26
C ILE A 371 -0.87 -3.26 -15.84
N ASN A 372 -1.43 -2.55 -14.87
CA ASN A 372 -1.51 -3.01 -13.48
C ASN A 372 -2.22 -4.37 -13.35
N LYS A 373 -3.23 -4.61 -14.20
CA LYS A 373 -3.95 -5.88 -14.22
C LYS A 373 -3.05 -7.01 -14.69
N MET A 374 -2.31 -6.81 -15.78
CA MET A 374 -1.37 -7.80 -16.31
C MET A 374 -0.27 -8.15 -15.31
N LEU A 375 0.27 -7.16 -14.60
CA LEU A 375 1.25 -7.41 -13.52
C LEU A 375 0.63 -8.23 -12.37
N GLY A 376 -0.64 -7.97 -12.02
CA GLY A 376 -1.39 -8.80 -11.06
C GLY A 376 -1.62 -10.23 -11.55
N LEU A 377 -1.92 -10.43 -12.84
CA LEU A 377 -2.05 -11.76 -13.44
C LEU A 377 -0.71 -12.50 -13.47
N LEU A 378 0.39 -11.81 -13.75
CA LEU A 378 1.74 -12.38 -13.69
C LEU A 378 2.04 -12.89 -12.28
N ALA A 379 1.79 -12.08 -11.24
CA ALA A 379 1.96 -12.52 -9.85
C ALA A 379 1.06 -13.71 -9.49
N LEU A 380 -0.19 -13.74 -9.97
CA LEU A 380 -1.08 -14.89 -9.79
C LEU A 380 -0.53 -16.15 -10.48
N GLU A 381 -0.04 -16.05 -11.71
CA GLU A 381 0.52 -17.18 -12.44
C GLU A 381 1.78 -17.72 -11.76
N ILE A 382 2.69 -16.85 -11.30
CA ILE A 382 3.88 -17.24 -10.54
C ILE A 382 3.47 -17.96 -9.25
N TRP A 383 2.55 -17.37 -8.48
CA TRP A 383 2.01 -18.01 -7.28
C TRP A 383 1.40 -19.38 -7.59
N TYR A 384 0.66 -19.50 -8.68
CA TYR A 384 0.03 -20.76 -9.09
C TYR A 384 1.08 -21.84 -9.38
N ARG A 385 2.17 -21.47 -10.06
CA ARG A 385 3.27 -22.38 -10.38
C ARG A 385 4.06 -22.80 -9.16
N ILE A 386 4.24 -21.92 -8.18
CA ILE A 386 4.95 -22.22 -6.93
C ILE A 386 4.10 -23.12 -6.03
N PHE A 387 2.85 -22.75 -5.77
CA PHE A 387 2.07 -23.33 -4.68
C PHE A 387 1.02 -24.35 -5.13
N VAL A 388 0.56 -24.32 -6.38
CA VAL A 388 -0.48 -25.22 -6.88
C VAL A 388 0.09 -26.31 -7.77
N THR A 389 0.74 -25.94 -8.87
CA THR A 389 1.32 -26.94 -9.80
C THR A 389 2.70 -27.42 -9.38
N LYS A 390 3.42 -26.63 -8.56
CA LYS A 390 4.78 -26.92 -8.06
C LYS A 390 5.80 -27.11 -9.18
N GLU A 391 5.64 -26.38 -10.28
CA GLU A 391 6.52 -26.39 -11.45
C GLU A 391 7.74 -25.46 -11.29
N THR A 392 7.69 -24.51 -10.35
CA THR A 392 8.71 -23.46 -10.15
C THR A 392 9.04 -23.34 -8.67
N GLY A 393 10.32 -23.17 -8.33
CA GLY A 393 10.76 -22.93 -6.95
C GLY A 393 10.64 -21.47 -6.52
N ALA A 394 10.38 -21.26 -5.22
CA ALA A 394 10.30 -19.92 -4.61
C ALA A 394 11.64 -19.13 -4.62
N ASN A 395 12.77 -19.79 -4.89
CA ASN A 395 14.09 -19.15 -4.93
C ASN A 395 14.52 -18.74 -6.35
N GLU A 396 13.71 -19.05 -7.37
CA GLU A 396 14.02 -18.69 -8.75
C GLU A 396 13.88 -17.18 -8.96
N THR A 397 14.76 -16.60 -9.76
CA THR A 397 14.56 -15.27 -10.35
C THR A 397 13.95 -15.48 -11.73
N ILE A 398 12.91 -14.72 -12.07
CA ILE A 398 12.37 -14.70 -13.43
C ILE A 398 13.00 -13.53 -14.18
N GLY A 399 13.33 -13.70 -15.45
CA GLY A 399 13.99 -12.64 -16.20
C GLY A 399 13.68 -12.77 -17.68
N VAL A 400 13.89 -11.68 -18.39
CA VAL A 400 14.03 -11.67 -19.85
C VAL A 400 15.47 -11.98 -20.21
#